data_AF-A0A8B6FND7-F1
#
_entry.id   AF-A0A8B6FND7-F1
#
_cell.length_a   1.000
_cell.length_b   1.000
_cell.length_c   1.000
_cell.angle_alpha   90.00
_cell.angle_beta   90.00
_cell.angle_gamma   90.00
#
_symmetry.space_group_name_H-M   'P 1'
#
loop_
_entity.id
_entity.type
_entity.pdbx_description
1 polymer ?
#
loop_
_entity_poly.entity_id
_entity_poly.type
_entity_poly.pdbx_seq_one_letter_code
_entity_poly.pdbx_strand_id
1 'polypeptide(L)'
;MEKIYISKLMSNLIYIKDNITLPQLSRTIDIMIEKGHIYMDEKDSIMSKKSVDECCDWFIRIICKRGGSSFADLLHAFRVTGNSHVANMLKSTAIELSITPITSGYQRAQKTTERNIDEASDPSAKVKIRIDQTENQSECSTGAVSLDSKDSTVGRYLSFRNDEAVDNGKESLVKCLQLEKELEQHKEELEKLQRVEDMNFYLENQVDNLEDDIKQLKQLIADKEKEIMRLKNKLGKIQTHQEVIRKEGVETRQKLDGVEKHLNQKLDGVDERLVGFDKQITSKFDNVDKQLKLMMEEFRKVRVTSNKSYTKNKNKVKAKEINTEK
;
A
#
# COMPACT_ATOMS: atom_id res chain seq x y z
N MET A 1 -10.61 2.40 -12.31
CA MET A 1 -11.74 2.92 -11.50
C MET A 1 -11.30 3.84 -10.36
N GLU A 2 -10.31 3.48 -9.55
CA GLU A 2 -9.90 4.28 -8.37
C GLU A 2 -9.50 5.73 -8.69
N LYS A 3 -8.72 5.96 -9.76
CA LYS A 3 -8.35 7.32 -10.21
C LYS A 3 -9.55 8.20 -10.59
N ILE A 4 -10.64 7.61 -11.09
CA ILE A 4 -11.85 8.33 -11.50
C ILE A 4 -12.59 8.87 -10.27
N TYR A 5 -12.74 8.05 -9.22
CA TYR A 5 -13.37 8.47 -7.97
C TYR A 5 -12.59 9.57 -7.26
N ILE A 6 -11.25 9.45 -7.21
CA ILE A 6 -10.38 10.46 -6.63
C ILE A 6 -10.52 11.79 -7.37
N SER A 7 -10.42 11.77 -8.70
CA SER A 7 -10.59 12.98 -9.50
C SER A 7 -11.96 13.61 -9.26
N LYS A 8 -13.03 12.80 -9.18
CA LYS A 8 -14.39 13.32 -8.98
C LYS A 8 -14.58 13.95 -7.60
N LEU A 9 -14.10 13.29 -6.54
CA LEU A 9 -14.15 13.86 -5.18
C LEU A 9 -13.44 15.21 -5.14
N MET A 10 -12.26 15.31 -5.75
CA MET A 10 -11.47 16.55 -5.78
C MET A 10 -12.15 17.64 -6.62
N SER A 11 -12.73 17.32 -7.78
CA SER A 11 -13.43 18.29 -8.63
C SER A 11 -14.72 18.83 -8.01
N ASN A 12 -15.30 18.16 -7.01
CA ASN A 12 -16.55 18.57 -6.36
C ASN A 12 -16.33 18.99 -4.90
N LEU A 13 -15.06 19.13 -4.49
CA LEU A 13 -14.67 19.44 -3.12
C LEU A 13 -15.24 20.78 -2.65
N ILE A 14 -15.29 21.78 -3.52
CA ILE A 14 -15.89 23.09 -3.23
C ILE A 14 -17.37 22.93 -2.86
N TYR A 15 -18.13 22.21 -3.70
CA TYR A 15 -19.55 21.96 -3.44
C TYR A 15 -19.76 21.18 -2.13
N ILE A 16 -18.91 20.20 -1.83
CA ILE A 16 -18.97 19.44 -0.57
C ILE A 16 -18.76 20.37 0.62
N LYS A 17 -17.80 21.31 0.56
CA LYS A 17 -17.54 22.28 1.62
C LYS A 17 -18.74 23.20 1.86
N ASP A 18 -19.31 23.72 0.78
CA ASP A 18 -20.41 24.69 0.85
C ASP A 18 -21.70 24.09 1.41
N ASN A 19 -21.88 22.77 1.31
CA ASN A 19 -23.14 22.10 1.63
C ASN A 19 -23.08 21.18 2.87
N ILE A 20 -21.92 21.06 3.53
CA ILE A 20 -21.77 20.22 4.72
C ILE A 20 -21.45 21.06 5.96
N THR A 21 -22.29 20.93 6.98
CA THR A 21 -22.03 21.51 8.30
C THR A 21 -21.10 20.61 9.14
N LEU A 22 -20.37 21.19 10.09
CA LEU A 22 -19.45 20.44 10.97
C LEU A 22 -20.12 19.27 11.72
N PRO A 23 -21.33 19.39 12.28
CA PRO A 23 -22.00 18.26 12.94
C PRO A 23 -22.33 17.12 11.97
N GLN A 24 -22.70 17.45 10.72
CA GLN A 24 -22.96 16.45 9.69
C GLN A 24 -21.67 15.76 9.24
N LEU A 25 -20.56 16.50 9.11
CA LEU A 25 -19.24 15.95 8.80
C LEU A 25 -18.79 14.98 9.91
N SER A 26 -18.90 15.36 11.17
CA SER A 26 -18.55 14.50 12.31
C SER A 26 -19.32 13.19 12.29
N ARG A 27 -20.66 13.24 12.10
CA ARG A 27 -21.48 12.02 12.01
C ARG A 27 -21.12 11.17 10.79
N THR A 28 -20.73 11.79 9.69
CA THR A 28 -20.29 11.07 8.48
C THR A 28 -18.99 10.32 8.77
N ILE A 29 -18.04 10.97 9.46
CA ILE A 29 -16.78 10.34 9.90
C ILE A 29 -17.06 9.18 10.86
N ASP A 30 -18.01 9.31 11.80
CA ASP A 30 -18.38 8.24 12.73
C ASP A 30 -18.87 6.98 11.99
N ILE A 31 -19.71 7.16 10.97
CA ILE A 31 -20.16 6.04 10.12
C ILE A 31 -18.97 5.44 9.35
N MET A 32 -18.04 6.26 8.87
CA MET A 32 -16.84 5.77 8.17
C MET A 32 -15.88 5.00 9.09
N ILE A 33 -15.83 5.34 10.38
CA ILE A 33 -15.11 4.58 11.40
C ILE A 33 -15.80 3.23 11.66
N GLU A 34 -17.13 3.21 11.79
CA GLU A 34 -17.90 1.98 11.97
C GLU A 34 -17.68 0.99 10.80
N LYS A 35 -17.51 1.52 9.59
CA LYS A 35 -17.20 0.74 8.38
C LYS A 35 -15.72 0.36 8.25
N GLY A 36 -14.84 0.83 9.14
CA GLY A 36 -13.41 0.50 9.14
C GLY A 36 -12.57 1.25 8.10
N HIS A 37 -13.09 2.34 7.51
CA HIS A 37 -12.37 3.13 6.52
C HIS A 37 -11.54 4.26 7.12
N ILE A 38 -11.88 4.71 8.33
CA ILE A 38 -11.19 5.75 9.09
C ILE A 38 -10.92 5.25 10.51
N TYR A 39 -9.75 5.58 11.06
CA TYR A 39 -9.41 5.30 12.45
C TYR A 39 -9.74 6.48 13.38
N MET A 40 -9.90 6.22 14.69
CA MET A 40 -10.21 7.27 15.68
C MET A 40 -9.15 8.39 15.69
N ASP A 41 -7.86 8.04 15.62
CA ASP A 41 -6.78 9.03 15.57
C ASP A 41 -6.85 9.94 14.33
N GLU A 42 -7.34 9.42 13.20
CA GLU A 42 -7.56 10.21 11.99
C GLU A 42 -8.75 11.15 12.15
N LYS A 43 -9.82 10.72 12.82
CA LYS A 43 -10.94 11.60 13.16
C LYS A 43 -10.49 12.76 14.04
N ASP A 44 -9.70 12.50 15.07
CA ASP A 44 -9.18 13.57 15.94
C ASP A 44 -8.30 14.54 15.14
N SER A 45 -7.46 14.02 14.23
CA SER A 45 -6.66 14.84 13.32
C SER A 45 -7.50 15.70 12.37
N ILE A 46 -8.60 15.16 11.83
CA ILE A 46 -9.55 15.90 10.97
C ILE A 46 -10.29 16.95 11.80
N MET A 47 -10.82 16.60 12.96
CA MET A 47 -11.65 17.49 13.79
C MET A 47 -10.83 18.56 14.51
N SER A 48 -9.50 18.41 14.58
CA SER A 48 -8.58 19.43 15.09
C SER A 48 -8.35 20.61 14.14
N LYS A 49 -8.85 20.57 12.89
CA LYS A 49 -8.64 21.66 11.93
C LYS A 49 -9.46 22.90 12.28
N LYS A 50 -8.99 24.06 11.85
CA LYS A 50 -9.52 25.37 12.30
C LYS A 50 -10.84 25.73 11.63
N SER A 51 -11.11 25.18 10.45
CA SER A 51 -12.31 25.44 9.67
C SER A 51 -12.91 24.14 9.14
N VAL A 52 -14.21 24.20 8.83
CA VAL A 52 -14.95 23.09 8.21
C VAL A 52 -14.32 22.72 6.85
N ASP A 53 -13.85 23.71 6.11
CA ASP A 53 -13.17 23.51 4.82
C ASP A 53 -11.89 22.68 4.96
N GLU A 54 -11.07 22.99 5.96
CA GLU A 54 -9.86 22.22 6.24
C GLU A 54 -10.19 20.80 6.71
N CYS A 55 -11.25 20.64 7.52
CA CYS A 55 -11.74 19.32 7.93
C CYS A 55 -12.16 18.49 6.69
N CYS A 56 -12.96 19.08 5.80
CA CYS A 56 -13.41 18.46 4.56
C CYS A 56 -12.23 18.08 3.65
N ASP A 57 -11.24 18.96 3.48
CA ASP A 57 -10.04 18.67 2.68
C ASP A 57 -9.27 17.46 3.21
N TRP A 58 -9.04 17.42 4.52
CA TRP A 58 -8.33 16.31 5.16
C TRP A 58 -9.13 15.01 5.09
N PHE A 59 -10.42 15.07 5.37
CA PHE A 59 -11.31 13.92 5.29
C PHE A 59 -11.34 13.33 3.87
N ILE A 60 -11.56 14.15 2.84
CA ILE A 60 -11.58 13.69 1.45
C ILE A 60 -10.21 13.13 1.01
N ARG A 61 -9.11 13.74 1.43
CA ARG A 61 -7.76 13.20 1.16
C ARG A 61 -7.53 11.83 1.78
N ILE A 62 -8.05 11.58 2.99
CA ILE A 62 -7.96 10.28 3.64
C ILE A 62 -8.79 9.25 2.86
N ILE A 63 -10.04 9.57 2.51
CA ILE A 63 -10.89 8.68 1.71
C ILE A 63 -10.25 8.34 0.35
N CYS A 64 -9.69 9.32 -0.35
CA CYS A 64 -9.01 9.10 -1.63
C CYS A 64 -7.83 8.12 -1.55
N LYS A 65 -7.24 7.88 -0.37
CA LYS A 65 -6.15 6.90 -0.17
C LYS A 65 -6.65 5.48 0.12
N ARG A 66 -7.92 5.30 0.49
CA ARG A 66 -8.47 4.02 0.98
C ARG A 66 -9.14 3.18 -0.12
N GLY A 67 -9.24 3.70 -1.35
CA GLY A 67 -9.69 2.98 -2.53
C GLY A 67 -11.20 2.90 -2.73
N GLY A 68 -11.64 2.14 -3.74
CA GLY A 68 -12.99 2.24 -4.31
C GLY A 68 -14.16 1.85 -3.39
N SER A 69 -13.98 0.89 -2.46
CA SER A 69 -15.03 0.48 -1.52
C SER A 69 -15.39 1.61 -0.53
N SER A 70 -14.39 2.40 -0.10
CA SER A 70 -14.59 3.54 0.79
C SER A 70 -15.48 4.63 0.18
N PHE A 71 -15.50 4.75 -1.15
CA PHE A 71 -16.36 5.72 -1.84
C PHE A 71 -17.84 5.34 -1.76
N ALA A 72 -18.18 4.05 -1.93
CA ALA A 72 -19.56 3.60 -1.82
C ALA A 72 -20.12 3.80 -0.41
N ASP A 73 -19.31 3.49 0.61
CA ASP A 73 -19.68 3.71 2.01
C ASP A 73 -19.72 5.20 2.37
N LEU A 74 -18.89 6.04 1.76
CA LEU A 74 -18.98 7.50 1.89
C LEU A 74 -20.31 8.04 1.35
N LEU A 75 -20.75 7.59 0.18
CA LEU A 75 -22.05 7.98 -0.39
C LEU A 75 -23.21 7.54 0.51
N HIS A 76 -23.11 6.34 1.11
CA HIS A 76 -24.07 5.87 2.09
C HIS A 76 -24.07 6.76 3.35
N ALA A 77 -22.89 7.07 3.89
CA ALA A 77 -22.73 7.92 5.07
C ALA A 77 -23.35 9.32 4.84
N PHE A 78 -23.12 9.94 3.68
CA PHE A 78 -23.76 11.22 3.35
C PHE A 78 -25.28 11.13 3.29
N ARG A 79 -25.87 10.04 2.78
CA ARG A 79 -27.33 9.88 2.79
C ARG A 79 -27.88 9.77 4.20
N VAL A 80 -27.23 8.99 5.05
CA VAL A 80 -27.65 8.78 6.45
C VAL A 80 -27.55 10.08 7.26
N THR A 81 -26.56 10.93 6.97
CA THR A 81 -26.39 12.20 7.68
C THR A 81 -27.23 13.36 7.13
N GLY A 82 -28.16 13.08 6.21
CA GLY A 82 -29.07 14.07 5.62
C GLY A 82 -28.48 14.86 4.45
N ASN A 83 -27.29 14.49 3.96
CA ASN A 83 -26.62 15.08 2.80
C ASN A 83 -26.90 14.27 1.52
N SER A 84 -28.16 13.86 1.33
CA SER A 84 -28.57 13.04 0.18
C SER A 84 -28.31 13.73 -1.16
N HIS A 85 -28.40 15.07 -1.20
CA HIS A 85 -28.11 15.87 -2.39
C HIS A 85 -26.61 15.80 -2.78
N VAL A 86 -25.68 15.90 -1.82
CA VAL A 86 -24.25 15.70 -2.07
C VAL A 86 -23.98 14.29 -2.58
N ALA A 87 -24.57 13.27 -1.94
CA ALA A 87 -24.43 11.89 -2.36
C ALA A 87 -24.97 11.63 -3.77
N ASN A 88 -26.10 12.25 -4.12
CA ASN A 88 -26.70 12.13 -5.45
C ASN A 88 -25.89 12.87 -6.50
N MET A 89 -25.38 14.07 -6.21
CA MET A 89 -24.47 14.78 -7.12
C MET A 89 -23.23 13.93 -7.42
N LEU A 90 -22.60 13.35 -6.39
CA LEU A 90 -21.43 12.48 -6.56
C LEU A 90 -21.77 11.18 -7.32
N LYS A 91 -22.99 10.65 -7.17
CA LYS A 91 -23.47 9.44 -7.85
C LYS A 91 -23.85 9.67 -9.31
N SER A 92 -24.59 10.75 -9.63
CA SER A 92 -25.07 11.04 -10.98
C SER A 92 -23.90 11.16 -11.95
N THR A 93 -22.81 11.80 -11.54
CA THR A 93 -21.62 11.88 -12.39
C THR A 93 -20.81 10.58 -12.46
N ALA A 94 -21.01 9.65 -11.53
CA ALA A 94 -20.38 8.32 -11.58
C ALA A 94 -21.10 7.39 -12.58
N ILE A 95 -22.42 7.54 -12.74
CA ILE A 95 -23.22 6.74 -13.68
C ILE A 95 -22.97 7.18 -15.12
N GLU A 96 -22.87 8.49 -15.38
CA GLU A 96 -22.56 9.03 -16.73
C GLU A 96 -21.23 8.49 -17.29
N LEU A 97 -20.23 8.25 -16.45
CA LEU A 97 -18.92 7.71 -16.83
C LEU A 97 -18.89 6.18 -17.00
N SER A 98 -19.90 5.46 -16.51
CA SER A 98 -20.03 4.01 -16.72
C SER A 98 -20.77 3.64 -18.00
N ILE A 99 -21.46 4.61 -18.62
CA ILE A 99 -22.34 4.39 -19.79
C ILE A 99 -21.88 5.20 -21.02
N THR A 100 -20.92 6.12 -20.91
CA THR A 100 -20.36 6.83 -22.06
C THR A 100 -19.03 6.20 -22.52
N PRO A 101 -18.90 5.79 -23.80
CA PRO A 101 -17.59 5.55 -24.40
C PRO A 101 -16.79 6.85 -24.30
N ILE A 102 -15.55 6.76 -23.83
CA ILE A 102 -14.70 7.90 -23.53
C ILE A 102 -14.39 8.65 -24.83
N THR A 103 -15.15 9.70 -25.13
CA THR A 103 -14.71 10.79 -26.01
C THR A 103 -14.07 11.88 -25.15
N SER A 104 -12.74 11.84 -25.15
CA SER A 104 -11.80 12.96 -25.17
C SER A 104 -12.35 14.35 -24.81
N GLY A 105 -11.86 14.89 -23.69
CA GLY A 105 -11.96 16.30 -23.33
C GLY A 105 -10.71 16.74 -22.58
N TYR A 106 -9.78 17.34 -23.31
CA TYR A 106 -8.57 18.04 -22.86
C TYR A 106 -8.77 18.86 -21.57
N GLN A 107 -7.81 18.78 -20.64
CA GLN A 107 -7.27 19.99 -20.01
C GLN A 107 -5.81 19.78 -19.56
N ARG A 108 -4.95 20.52 -20.24
CA ARG A 108 -3.51 20.68 -20.06
C ARG A 108 -3.30 21.67 -18.92
N ALA A 109 -2.53 21.29 -17.89
CA ALA A 109 -1.96 22.23 -16.93
C ALA A 109 -0.47 21.95 -16.77
N GLN A 110 0.29 23.01 -16.97
CA GLN A 110 1.73 23.12 -16.94
C GLN A 110 2.30 22.68 -15.58
N LYS A 111 3.41 21.94 -15.60
CA LYS A 111 4.40 22.07 -14.53
C LYS A 111 5.81 21.85 -15.05
N THR A 112 6.56 22.94 -14.93
CA THR A 112 8.01 23.08 -15.00
C THR A 112 8.74 22.00 -14.21
N THR A 113 9.74 21.37 -14.82
CA THR A 113 10.87 20.77 -14.09
C THR A 113 12.12 20.89 -14.96
N GLU A 114 13.14 21.48 -14.36
CA GLU A 114 14.47 21.78 -14.89
C GLU A 114 15.15 20.52 -15.42
N ARG A 115 15.71 20.62 -16.63
CA ARG A 115 16.64 19.63 -17.18
C ARG A 115 18.06 19.97 -16.74
N ASN A 116 18.66 19.10 -15.95
CA ASN A 116 20.11 18.92 -15.98
C ASN A 116 20.49 18.24 -17.30
N ILE A 117 21.44 18.86 -17.98
CA ILE A 117 22.13 18.36 -19.16
C ILE A 117 23.19 17.39 -18.67
N ASP A 118 23.24 16.19 -19.22
CA ASP A 118 24.48 15.50 -19.61
C ASP A 118 24.18 14.32 -20.54
N GLU A 119 24.74 14.43 -21.75
CA GLU A 119 25.29 13.41 -22.65
C GLU A 119 24.61 12.03 -22.81
N ALA A 120 24.15 11.72 -24.04
CA ALA A 120 24.92 10.89 -24.99
C ALA A 120 24.06 10.43 -26.20
N SER A 121 24.63 10.67 -27.39
CA SER A 121 24.61 9.88 -28.63
C SER A 121 23.33 9.28 -29.23
N ASP A 122 23.10 9.71 -30.49
CA ASP A 122 22.39 9.07 -31.62
C ASP A 122 20.84 9.02 -31.53
N PRO A 123 20.07 9.16 -32.65
CA PRO A 123 20.32 8.53 -33.94
C PRO A 123 20.05 9.33 -35.22
N SER A 124 20.72 8.89 -36.27
CA SER A 124 20.28 8.90 -37.68
C SER A 124 18.80 8.55 -37.84
N ALA A 125 17.97 9.51 -38.29
CA ALA A 125 16.78 9.31 -39.12
C ALA A 125 16.18 10.67 -39.54
N LYS A 126 16.83 11.37 -40.47
CA LYS A 126 16.18 12.48 -41.19
C LYS A 126 15.30 11.90 -42.30
N VAL A 127 14.08 11.50 -41.98
CA VAL A 127 13.03 11.29 -43.00
C VAL A 127 12.35 12.64 -43.22
N LYS A 128 12.82 13.34 -44.24
CA LYS A 128 12.28 14.59 -44.74
C LYS A 128 11.08 14.22 -45.62
N ILE A 129 9.88 14.18 -45.06
CA ILE A 129 8.65 14.07 -45.85
C ILE A 129 8.46 15.42 -46.56
N ARG A 130 8.89 15.47 -47.82
CA ARG A 130 8.36 16.42 -48.81
C ARG A 130 6.92 16.01 -49.05
N ILE A 131 5.98 16.80 -48.57
CA ILE A 131 4.64 16.83 -49.14
C ILE A 131 4.74 17.82 -50.29
N ASP A 132 4.85 17.28 -51.49
CA ASP A 132 4.73 18.05 -52.72
C ASP A 132 3.31 18.61 -52.78
N GLN A 133 3.20 19.93 -52.66
CA GLN A 133 2.02 20.65 -53.11
C GLN A 133 2.00 20.56 -54.65
N THR A 134 1.33 19.55 -55.19
CA THR A 134 0.80 19.63 -56.56
C THR A 134 -0.41 20.55 -56.52
N GLU A 135 -0.16 21.86 -56.51
CA GLU A 135 -1.13 22.84 -56.98
C GLU A 135 -1.45 22.47 -58.43
N ASN A 136 -2.65 21.92 -58.62
CA ASN A 136 -3.32 21.85 -59.90
C ASN A 136 -3.48 23.28 -60.44
N GLN A 137 -2.50 23.71 -61.24
CA GLN A 137 -2.71 24.74 -62.24
C GLN A 137 -3.58 24.14 -63.35
N SER A 138 -4.88 24.04 -63.11
CA SER A 138 -5.84 23.99 -64.22
C SER A 138 -5.93 25.40 -64.78
N GLU A 139 -5.07 25.69 -65.75
CA GLU A 139 -5.23 26.83 -66.64
C GLU A 139 -6.58 26.69 -67.35
N CYS A 140 -7.58 27.38 -66.80
CA CYS A 140 -8.81 27.67 -67.51
C CYS A 140 -8.47 28.65 -68.63
N SER A 141 -8.00 28.14 -69.77
CA SER A 141 -7.96 28.95 -70.98
C SER A 141 -9.40 29.17 -71.43
N THR A 142 -9.94 30.33 -71.04
CA THR A 142 -11.12 30.90 -71.66
C THR A 142 -10.78 31.27 -73.10
N GLY A 143 -10.86 30.28 -73.98
CA GLY A 143 -10.91 30.49 -75.42
C GLY A 143 -12.22 31.19 -75.76
N ALA A 144 -12.19 32.52 -75.80
CA ALA A 144 -13.22 33.34 -76.39
C ALA A 144 -13.27 33.04 -77.90
N VAL A 145 -14.11 32.08 -78.30
CA VAL A 145 -14.45 31.90 -79.72
C VAL A 145 -15.53 32.91 -80.05
N SER A 146 -15.07 34.05 -80.58
CA SER A 146 -15.90 34.99 -81.34
C SER A 146 -16.41 34.27 -82.59
N LEU A 147 -17.65 33.80 -82.57
CA LEU A 147 -18.36 33.41 -83.79
C LEU A 147 -19.05 34.64 -84.35
N ASP A 148 -18.30 35.29 -85.22
CA ASP A 148 -18.78 36.33 -86.11
C ASP A 148 -19.87 35.78 -87.03
N SER A 149 -20.90 36.59 -87.19
CA SER A 149 -21.96 36.37 -88.16
C SER A 149 -21.39 36.30 -89.59
N LYS A 150 -21.85 35.31 -90.38
CA LYS A 150 -22.51 35.46 -91.69
C LYS A 150 -22.48 34.14 -92.46
N ASP A 151 -23.44 34.05 -93.40
CA ASP A 151 -23.74 32.98 -94.34
C ASP A 151 -24.82 32.01 -93.85
N SER A 152 -26.10 32.25 -94.15
CA SER A 152 -26.74 32.29 -95.48
C SER A 152 -26.57 30.98 -96.24
N THR A 153 -27.70 30.31 -96.48
CA THR A 153 -27.91 29.25 -97.47
C THR A 153 -27.64 27.81 -97.02
N VAL A 154 -28.53 27.26 -96.19
CA VAL A 154 -29.08 25.90 -96.37
C VAL A 154 -30.54 25.98 -95.91
N GLY A 155 -31.56 25.98 -96.77
CA GLY A 155 -31.71 25.07 -97.89
C GLY A 155 -32.53 23.83 -97.51
N ARG A 156 -33.68 24.02 -96.85
CA ARG A 156 -34.95 23.33 -97.13
C ARG A 156 -34.82 21.86 -97.62
N TYR A 157 -34.39 20.94 -96.75
CA TYR A 157 -34.55 19.49 -96.95
C TYR A 157 -34.37 18.75 -95.61
N LEU A 158 -35.34 18.73 -94.70
CA LEU A 158 -35.47 17.71 -93.64
C LEU A 158 -36.88 17.80 -93.02
N SER A 159 -37.93 17.47 -93.79
CA SER A 159 -39.30 17.35 -93.26
C SER A 159 -39.84 15.92 -93.31
N PHE A 160 -38.96 14.92 -93.43
CA PHE A 160 -39.34 13.50 -93.47
C PHE A 160 -38.29 12.63 -92.73
N ARG A 161 -38.21 12.77 -91.40
CA ARG A 161 -37.64 11.77 -90.45
C ARG A 161 -37.80 12.17 -88.97
N ASN A 162 -38.89 12.86 -88.62
CA ASN A 162 -39.03 13.50 -87.30
C ASN A 162 -39.45 12.55 -86.17
N ASP A 163 -40.00 11.37 -86.46
CA ASP A 163 -40.47 10.48 -85.38
C ASP A 163 -39.34 9.60 -84.83
N GLU A 164 -38.41 9.14 -85.66
CA GLU A 164 -37.30 8.25 -85.26
C GLU A 164 -36.19 9.01 -84.49
N ALA A 165 -35.95 10.29 -84.80
CA ALA A 165 -35.00 11.14 -84.07
C ALA A 165 -35.52 11.53 -82.67
N VAL A 166 -36.83 11.65 -82.51
CA VAL A 166 -37.47 11.98 -81.22
C VAL A 166 -37.41 10.80 -80.26
N ASP A 167 -37.60 9.57 -80.74
CA ASP A 167 -37.51 8.37 -79.90
C ASP A 167 -36.07 8.06 -79.48
N ASN A 168 -35.09 8.26 -80.37
CA ASN A 168 -33.66 8.20 -79.98
C ASN A 168 -33.28 9.28 -78.96
N GLY A 169 -33.88 10.48 -79.06
CA GLY A 169 -33.70 11.55 -78.09
C GLY A 169 -34.25 11.21 -76.70
N LYS A 170 -35.42 10.55 -76.63
CA LYS A 170 -36.01 10.08 -75.36
C LYS A 170 -35.16 9.00 -74.71
N GLU A 171 -34.66 8.03 -75.48
CA GLU A 171 -33.79 6.98 -74.93
C GLU A 171 -32.48 7.55 -74.38
N SER A 172 -31.91 8.54 -75.09
CA SER A 172 -30.73 9.27 -74.61
C SER A 172 -31.01 10.01 -73.30
N LEU A 173 -32.15 10.69 -73.19
CA LEU A 173 -32.53 11.43 -71.98
C LEU A 173 -32.77 10.50 -70.77
N VAL A 174 -33.37 9.32 -71.00
CA VAL A 174 -33.54 8.30 -69.95
C VAL A 174 -32.18 7.79 -69.46
N LYS A 175 -31.22 7.55 -70.36
CA LYS A 175 -29.86 7.15 -70.00
C LYS A 175 -29.15 8.26 -69.20
N CYS A 176 -29.29 9.52 -69.61
CA CYS A 176 -28.72 10.64 -68.84
C CYS A 176 -29.29 10.74 -67.43
N LEU A 177 -30.60 10.64 -67.26
CA LEU A 177 -31.23 10.66 -65.92
C LEU A 177 -30.80 9.48 -65.04
N GLN A 178 -30.63 8.29 -65.63
CA GLN A 178 -30.11 7.13 -64.93
C GLN A 178 -28.66 7.35 -64.46
N LEU A 179 -27.81 7.90 -65.33
CA LEU A 179 -26.42 8.24 -65.00
C LEU A 179 -26.33 9.32 -63.91
N GLU A 180 -27.20 10.33 -63.93
CA GLU A 180 -27.26 11.35 -62.88
C GLU A 180 -27.61 10.74 -61.51
N LYS A 181 -28.53 9.78 -61.48
CA LYS A 181 -28.88 9.06 -60.25
C LYS A 181 -27.72 8.21 -59.74
N GLU A 182 -27.02 7.51 -60.63
CA GLU A 182 -25.84 6.72 -60.28
C GLU A 182 -24.70 7.61 -59.76
N LEU A 183 -24.49 8.76 -60.40
CA LEU A 183 -23.50 9.75 -59.96
C LEU A 183 -23.79 10.25 -58.55
N GLU A 184 -25.05 10.55 -58.22
CA GLU A 184 -25.42 11.01 -56.89
C GLU A 184 -25.24 9.92 -55.83
N GLN A 185 -25.58 8.66 -56.17
CA GLN A 185 -25.30 7.52 -55.30
C GLN A 185 -23.80 7.37 -55.01
N HIS A 186 -22.95 7.51 -56.03
CA HIS A 186 -21.50 7.45 -55.84
C HIS A 186 -20.94 8.61 -55.01
N LYS A 187 -21.54 9.81 -55.07
CA LYS A 187 -21.16 10.91 -54.15
C LYS A 187 -21.49 10.57 -52.70
N GLU A 188 -22.66 10.02 -52.42
CA GLU A 188 -23.02 9.59 -51.06
C GLU A 188 -22.09 8.48 -50.54
N GLU A 189 -21.69 7.54 -51.41
CA GLU A 189 -20.70 6.51 -51.10
C GLU A 189 -19.34 7.13 -50.78
N LEU A 190 -18.90 8.12 -51.57
CA LEU A 190 -17.64 8.82 -51.34
C LEU A 190 -17.62 9.55 -50.00
N GLU A 191 -18.72 10.21 -49.61
CA GLU A 191 -18.83 10.85 -48.29
C GLU A 191 -18.79 9.83 -47.14
N LYS A 192 -19.40 8.64 -47.31
CA LYS A 192 -19.31 7.56 -46.33
C LYS A 192 -17.87 7.07 -46.19
N LEU A 193 -17.15 6.92 -47.30
CA LEU A 193 -15.74 6.54 -47.30
C LEU A 193 -14.87 7.59 -46.59
N GLN A 194 -15.08 8.88 -46.84
CA GLN A 194 -14.35 9.95 -46.15
C GLN A 194 -14.54 9.89 -44.62
N ARG A 195 -15.77 9.66 -44.15
CA ARG A 195 -16.03 9.49 -42.71
C ARG A 195 -15.32 8.28 -42.11
N VAL A 196 -15.19 7.20 -42.87
CA VAL A 196 -14.43 6.01 -42.45
C VAL A 196 -12.94 6.31 -42.37
N GLU A 197 -12.39 7.08 -43.32
CA GLU A 197 -10.99 7.52 -43.30
C GLU A 197 -10.67 8.39 -42.08
N ASP A 198 -11.53 9.37 -41.76
CA ASP A 198 -11.35 10.22 -40.58
C ASP A 198 -11.42 9.41 -39.27
N MET A 199 -12.32 8.43 -39.21
CA MET A 199 -12.43 7.52 -38.06
C MET A 199 -11.20 6.61 -37.95
N ASN A 200 -10.67 6.11 -39.06
CA ASN A 200 -9.44 5.31 -39.07
C ASN A 200 -8.26 6.14 -38.56
N PHE A 201 -8.11 7.39 -39.02
CA PHE A 201 -7.07 8.30 -38.53
C PHE A 201 -7.19 8.54 -37.02
N TYR A 202 -8.42 8.70 -36.50
CA TYR A 202 -8.63 8.81 -35.05
C TYR A 202 -8.23 7.55 -34.29
N LEU A 203 -8.58 6.38 -34.82
CA LEU A 203 -8.23 5.09 -34.21
C LEU A 203 -6.71 4.84 -34.24
N GLU A 204 -6.02 5.18 -35.32
CA GLU A 204 -4.56 5.10 -35.42
C GLU A 204 -3.88 5.92 -34.33
N ASN A 205 -4.30 7.18 -34.14
CA ASN A 205 -3.78 8.01 -33.05
C ASN A 205 -4.07 7.42 -31.66
N GLN A 206 -5.23 6.78 -31.46
CA GLN A 206 -5.50 6.09 -30.19
C GLN A 206 -4.58 4.88 -29.98
N VAL A 207 -4.30 4.12 -31.03
CA VAL A 207 -3.37 2.98 -30.98
C VAL A 207 -1.96 3.45 -30.60
N ASP A 208 -1.46 4.51 -31.21
CA ASP A 208 -0.13 5.07 -30.90
C ASP A 208 -0.01 5.48 -29.42
N ASN A 209 -1.05 6.13 -28.87
CA ASN A 209 -1.09 6.50 -27.45
C ASN A 209 -1.08 5.26 -26.54
N LEU A 210 -1.83 4.21 -26.89
CA LEU A 210 -1.84 2.95 -26.15
C LEU A 210 -0.49 2.22 -26.23
N GLU A 211 0.20 2.28 -27.36
CA GLU A 211 1.54 1.72 -27.50
C GLU A 211 2.55 2.39 -26.56
N ASP A 212 2.48 3.71 -26.42
CA ASP A 212 3.34 4.46 -25.50
C ASP A 212 3.02 4.16 -24.03
N ASP A 213 1.75 4.06 -23.67
CA ASP A 213 1.33 3.62 -22.33
C ASP A 213 1.85 2.20 -22.03
N ILE A 214 1.78 1.28 -23.00
CA ILE A 214 2.32 -0.08 -22.88
C ILE A 214 3.85 -0.04 -22.66
N LYS A 215 4.59 0.82 -23.39
CA LYS A 215 6.04 0.99 -23.20
C LYS A 215 6.35 1.48 -21.78
N GLN A 216 5.62 2.47 -21.27
CA GLN A 216 5.81 2.98 -19.90
C GLN A 216 5.52 1.91 -18.85
N LEU A 217 4.44 1.13 -19.01
CA LEU A 217 4.11 0.05 -18.10
C LEU A 217 5.17 -1.05 -18.09
N LYS A 218 5.72 -1.43 -19.26
CA LYS A 218 6.84 -2.38 -19.35
C LYS A 218 8.07 -1.91 -18.59
N GLN A 219 8.41 -0.62 -18.70
CA GLN A 219 9.53 -0.05 -17.94
C GLN A 219 9.28 -0.08 -16.43
N LEU A 220 8.07 0.29 -16.00
CA LEU A 220 7.70 0.25 -14.58
C LEU A 220 7.76 -1.17 -14.00
N ILE A 221 7.32 -2.18 -14.76
CA ILE A 221 7.42 -3.60 -14.38
C ILE A 221 8.89 -3.99 -14.20
N ALA A 222 9.75 -3.66 -15.16
CA ALA A 222 11.18 -3.98 -15.09
C ALA A 222 11.87 -3.36 -13.86
N ASP A 223 11.50 -2.12 -13.49
CA ASP A 223 12.06 -1.47 -12.31
C ASP A 223 11.54 -2.08 -11.00
N LYS A 224 10.27 -2.52 -10.97
CA LYS A 224 9.71 -3.26 -9.84
C LYS A 224 10.33 -4.63 -9.67
N GLU A 225 10.65 -5.34 -10.75
CA GLU A 225 11.38 -6.61 -10.70
C GLU A 225 12.79 -6.44 -10.11
N LYS A 226 13.50 -5.36 -10.46
CA LYS A 226 14.80 -5.02 -9.83
C LYS A 226 14.64 -4.75 -8.33
N GLU A 227 13.59 -4.04 -7.92
CA GLU A 227 13.30 -3.77 -6.51
C GLU A 227 13.03 -5.07 -5.73
N ILE A 228 12.22 -5.97 -6.29
CA ILE A 228 11.93 -7.29 -5.72
C ILE A 228 13.24 -8.10 -5.56
N MET A 229 14.12 -8.10 -6.56
CA MET A 229 15.42 -8.78 -6.47
C MET A 229 16.30 -8.22 -5.34
N ARG A 230 16.34 -6.90 -5.16
CA ARG A 230 17.07 -6.27 -4.04
C ARG A 230 16.50 -6.67 -2.68
N LEU A 231 15.17 -6.70 -2.55
CA LEU A 231 14.51 -7.11 -1.31
C LEU A 231 14.74 -8.60 -1.00
N LYS A 232 14.67 -9.47 -2.01
CA LYS A 232 14.98 -10.90 -1.88
C LYS A 232 16.41 -11.13 -1.36
N ASN A 233 17.38 -10.36 -1.86
CA ASN A 233 18.76 -10.42 -1.38
C ASN A 233 18.90 -9.95 0.07
N LYS A 234 18.20 -8.87 0.47
CA LYS A 234 18.18 -8.40 1.87
C LYS A 234 17.55 -9.45 2.79
N LEU A 235 16.44 -10.07 2.37
CA LEU A 235 15.78 -11.13 3.13
C LEU A 235 16.72 -12.32 3.36
N GLY A 236 17.46 -12.75 2.33
CA GLY A 236 18.46 -13.81 2.46
C GLY A 236 19.53 -13.49 3.51
N LYS A 237 20.03 -12.24 3.56
CA LYS A 237 20.97 -11.81 4.61
C LYS A 237 20.35 -11.83 6.01
N ILE A 238 19.10 -11.42 6.15
CA ILE A 238 18.41 -11.44 7.45
C ILE A 238 18.26 -12.89 7.94
N GLN A 239 17.89 -13.81 7.04
CA GLN A 239 17.76 -15.22 7.36
C GLN A 239 19.09 -15.84 7.82
N THR A 240 20.22 -15.48 7.19
CA THR A 240 21.53 -15.96 7.65
C THR A 240 21.91 -15.41 9.03
N HIS A 241 21.63 -14.13 9.32
CA HIS A 241 21.88 -13.56 10.65
C HIS A 241 20.99 -14.20 11.72
N GLN A 242 19.72 -14.46 11.40
CA GLN A 242 18.79 -15.13 12.32
C GLN A 242 19.29 -16.53 12.69
N GLU A 243 19.86 -17.27 11.73
CA GLU A 243 20.43 -18.60 11.98
C GLU A 243 21.69 -18.54 12.86
N VAL A 244 22.54 -17.53 12.70
CA VAL A 244 23.70 -17.29 13.58
C VAL A 244 23.25 -17.02 15.01
N ILE A 245 22.34 -16.07 15.21
CA ILE A 245 21.79 -15.72 16.53
C ILE A 245 21.15 -16.95 17.20
N ARG A 246 20.43 -17.77 16.42
CA ARG A 246 19.81 -19.00 16.93
C ARG A 246 20.86 -19.97 17.48
N LYS A 247 21.97 -20.17 16.75
CA LYS A 247 23.08 -21.04 17.17
C LYS A 247 23.78 -20.50 18.41
N GLU A 248 24.15 -19.24 18.42
CA GLU A 248 24.80 -18.58 19.57
C GLU A 248 23.92 -18.66 20.83
N GLY A 249 22.61 -18.49 20.68
CA GLY A 249 21.65 -18.65 21.77
C GLY A 249 21.60 -20.07 22.35
N VAL A 250 21.73 -21.11 21.51
CA VAL A 250 21.82 -22.51 21.97
C VAL A 250 23.14 -22.76 22.71
N GLU A 251 24.27 -22.30 22.17
CA GLU A 251 25.58 -22.44 22.81
C GLU A 251 25.65 -21.73 24.17
N THR A 252 25.04 -20.54 24.27
CA THR A 252 25.00 -19.77 25.51
C THR A 252 24.18 -20.48 26.58
N ARG A 253 23.03 -21.07 26.20
CA ARG A 253 22.22 -21.91 27.10
C ARG A 253 23.02 -23.12 27.61
N GLN A 254 23.72 -23.83 26.73
CA GLN A 254 24.54 -24.98 27.13
C GLN A 254 25.67 -24.59 28.10
N LYS A 255 26.31 -23.43 27.90
CA LYS A 255 27.33 -22.91 28.82
C LYS A 255 26.72 -22.58 30.18
N LEU A 256 25.54 -21.96 30.22
CA LEU A 256 24.83 -21.67 31.47
C LEU A 256 24.47 -22.95 32.23
N ASP A 257 23.91 -23.95 31.54
CA ASP A 257 23.59 -25.26 32.14
C ASP A 257 24.85 -25.93 32.74
N GLY A 258 26.00 -25.79 32.07
CA GLY A 258 27.28 -26.30 32.55
C GLY A 258 27.77 -25.59 33.81
N VAL A 259 27.66 -24.26 33.86
CA VAL A 259 28.01 -23.46 35.04
C VAL A 259 27.08 -23.78 36.21
N GLU A 260 25.77 -23.88 35.97
CA GLU A 260 24.77 -24.23 36.99
C GLU A 260 25.07 -25.60 37.61
N LYS A 261 25.32 -26.62 36.77
CA LYS A 261 25.73 -27.96 37.25
C LYS A 261 26.99 -27.91 38.10
N HIS A 262 28.00 -27.13 37.69
CA HIS A 262 29.26 -27.03 38.42
C HIS A 262 29.09 -26.33 39.79
N LEU A 263 28.25 -25.28 39.85
CA LEU A 263 27.94 -24.59 41.10
C LEU A 263 27.16 -25.49 42.07
N ASN A 264 26.16 -26.22 41.57
CA ASN A 264 25.41 -27.18 42.39
C ASN A 264 26.33 -28.25 42.99
N GLN A 265 27.24 -28.84 42.20
CA GLN A 265 28.25 -29.78 42.72
C GLN A 265 29.15 -29.18 43.80
N LYS A 266 29.54 -27.90 43.66
CA LYS A 266 30.35 -27.21 44.68
C LYS A 266 29.58 -26.98 45.96
N LEU A 267 28.29 -26.62 45.86
CA LEU A 267 27.40 -26.44 47.01
C LEU A 267 27.20 -27.76 47.74
N ASP A 268 26.88 -28.84 47.02
CA ASP A 268 26.75 -30.19 47.60
C ASP A 268 28.02 -30.58 48.38
N GLY A 269 29.20 -30.34 47.79
CA GLY A 269 30.47 -30.61 48.46
C GLY A 269 30.79 -29.70 49.65
N VAL A 270 30.21 -28.48 49.72
CA VAL A 270 30.29 -27.62 50.92
C VAL A 270 29.37 -28.18 52.01
N ASP A 271 28.14 -28.55 51.66
CA ASP A 271 27.15 -29.10 52.60
C ASP A 271 27.67 -30.38 53.25
N GLU A 272 28.26 -31.29 52.47
CA GLU A 272 28.88 -32.51 53.01
C GLU A 272 30.00 -32.20 54.02
N ARG A 273 30.85 -31.21 53.74
CA ARG A 273 31.92 -30.78 54.65
C ARG A 273 31.38 -30.17 55.93
N LEU A 274 30.34 -29.36 55.85
CA LEU A 274 29.68 -28.78 57.02
C LEU A 274 29.05 -29.85 57.90
N VAL A 275 28.34 -30.81 57.31
CA VAL A 275 27.79 -31.97 58.04
C VAL A 275 28.91 -32.78 58.71
N GLY A 276 30.05 -32.98 58.02
CA GLY A 276 31.22 -33.64 58.58
C GLY A 276 31.81 -32.88 59.79
N PHE A 277 31.90 -31.56 59.68
CA PHE A 277 32.39 -30.69 60.74
C PHE A 277 31.47 -30.69 61.97
N ASP A 278 30.15 -30.61 61.76
CA ASP A 278 29.15 -30.70 62.84
C ASP A 278 29.23 -32.02 63.60
N LYS A 279 29.41 -33.15 62.89
CA LYS A 279 29.63 -34.47 63.52
C LYS A 279 30.89 -34.49 64.37
N GLN A 280 31.98 -33.89 63.87
CA GLN A 280 33.25 -33.82 64.60
C GLN A 280 33.12 -32.98 65.87
N ILE A 281 32.46 -31.82 65.79
CA ILE A 281 32.19 -30.95 66.94
C ILE A 281 31.31 -31.67 67.96
N THR A 282 30.21 -32.29 67.52
CA THR A 282 29.29 -33.04 68.39
C THR A 282 30.04 -34.13 69.17
N SER A 283 30.89 -34.90 68.49
CA SER A 283 31.71 -35.94 69.11
C SER A 283 32.72 -35.39 70.14
N LYS A 284 33.34 -34.24 69.86
CA LYS A 284 34.23 -33.57 70.83
C LYS A 284 33.46 -33.10 72.06
N PHE A 285 32.29 -32.51 71.88
CA PHE A 285 31.42 -32.11 72.99
C PHE A 285 30.99 -33.32 73.82
N ASP A 286 30.52 -34.40 73.19
CA ASP A 286 30.15 -35.64 73.89
C ASP A 286 31.31 -36.20 74.73
N ASN A 287 32.55 -36.12 74.22
CA ASN A 287 33.73 -36.55 74.95
C ASN A 287 34.04 -35.64 76.14
N VAL A 288 33.98 -34.32 75.98
CA VAL A 288 34.13 -33.36 77.08
C VAL A 288 33.05 -33.58 78.14
N ASP A 289 31.82 -33.82 77.73
CA ASP A 289 30.66 -34.05 78.59
C ASP A 289 30.85 -35.33 79.43
N LYS A 290 31.37 -36.41 78.82
CA LYS A 290 31.77 -37.64 79.52
C LYS A 290 32.91 -37.39 80.53
N GLN A 291 33.94 -36.65 80.14
CA GLN A 291 35.06 -36.32 81.04
C GLN A 291 34.59 -35.50 82.25
N LEU A 292 33.73 -34.51 82.04
CA LEU A 292 33.13 -33.71 83.11
C LEU A 292 32.30 -34.57 84.07
N LYS A 293 31.49 -35.50 83.55
CA LYS A 293 30.71 -36.45 84.37
C LYS A 293 31.61 -37.33 85.23
N LEU A 294 32.69 -37.88 84.66
CA LEU A 294 33.67 -38.68 85.42
C LEU A 294 34.33 -37.87 86.53
N MET A 295 34.79 -36.65 86.21
CA MET A 295 35.41 -35.75 87.18
C MET A 295 34.46 -35.39 88.32
N MET A 296 33.19 -35.07 88.02
CA MET A 296 32.17 -34.80 89.04
C MET A 296 31.93 -36.00 89.96
N GLU A 297 31.92 -37.22 89.42
CA GLU A 297 31.75 -38.44 90.20
C GLU A 297 32.96 -38.71 91.11
N GLU A 298 34.18 -38.42 90.66
CA GLU A 298 35.39 -38.47 91.50
C GLU A 298 35.33 -37.45 92.64
N PHE A 299 34.97 -36.19 92.35
CA PHE A 299 34.78 -35.17 93.38
C PHE A 299 33.72 -35.59 94.40
N ARG A 300 32.61 -36.19 93.93
CA ARG A 300 31.55 -36.72 94.80
C ARG A 300 32.10 -37.80 95.74
N LYS A 301 32.90 -38.74 95.23
CA LYS A 301 33.56 -39.78 96.03
C LYS A 301 34.51 -39.19 97.08
N VAL A 302 35.39 -38.26 96.69
CA VAL A 302 36.35 -37.59 97.58
C VAL A 302 35.62 -36.83 98.70
N ARG A 303 34.51 -36.15 98.39
CA ARG A 303 33.70 -35.44 99.38
C ARG A 303 33.08 -36.40 100.41
N VAL A 304 32.54 -37.53 99.95
CA VAL A 304 31.97 -38.57 100.84
C VAL A 304 33.03 -39.20 101.74
N THR A 305 34.21 -39.53 101.21
CA THR A 305 35.30 -40.13 102.02
C THR A 305 35.87 -39.13 103.02
N SER A 306 36.03 -37.87 102.64
CA SER A 306 36.48 -36.79 103.53
C SER A 306 35.50 -36.57 104.69
N ASN A 307 34.19 -36.53 104.42
CA ASN A 307 33.16 -36.44 105.46
C ASN A 307 33.15 -37.66 106.40
N LYS A 308 33.37 -38.88 105.88
CA LYS A 308 33.52 -40.10 106.70
C LYS A 308 34.75 -40.03 107.60
N SER A 309 35.89 -39.54 107.10
CA SER A 309 37.10 -39.37 107.89
C SER A 309 36.90 -38.33 109.01
N TYR A 310 36.25 -37.20 108.70
CA TYR A 310 35.96 -36.14 109.66
C TYR A 310 35.06 -36.60 110.81
N THR A 311 33.99 -37.34 110.50
CA THR A 311 33.09 -37.94 111.50
C THR A 311 33.78 -39.00 112.35
N LYS A 312 34.61 -39.87 111.74
CA LYS A 312 35.39 -40.87 112.48
C LYS A 312 36.40 -40.23 113.43
N ASN A 313 37.08 -39.16 113.01
CA ASN A 313 38.00 -38.42 113.86
C ASN A 313 37.28 -37.68 114.99
N LYS A 314 36.14 -37.03 114.71
CA LYS A 314 35.30 -36.38 115.72
C LYS A 314 34.82 -37.37 116.81
N ASN A 315 34.43 -38.58 116.41
CA ASN A 315 34.03 -39.62 117.35
C ASN A 315 35.23 -40.16 118.17
N LYS A 316 36.44 -40.25 117.59
CA LYS A 316 37.66 -40.60 118.32
C LYS A 316 38.05 -39.54 119.36
N VAL A 317 37.91 -38.26 119.03
CA VAL A 317 38.19 -37.15 119.97
C VAL A 317 37.20 -37.20 121.13
N LYS A 318 35.89 -37.33 120.86
CA LYS A 318 34.87 -37.51 121.90
C LYS A 318 35.12 -38.74 122.78
N ALA A 319 35.55 -39.86 122.21
CA ALA A 319 35.86 -41.06 122.97
C ALA A 319 37.11 -40.90 123.86
N LYS A 320 38.06 -40.06 123.48
CA LYS A 320 39.21 -39.71 124.34
C LYS A 320 38.82 -38.78 125.47
N GLU A 321 37.99 -37.76 125.20
CA GLU A 321 37.49 -36.83 126.24
C GLU A 321 36.74 -37.58 127.36
N ILE A 322 35.92 -38.57 127.01
CA ILE A 322 35.16 -39.39 127.98
C ILE A 322 36.07 -40.28 128.87
N ASN A 323 37.28 -40.65 128.41
CA ASN A 323 38.21 -41.48 129.18
C ASN A 323 39.16 -40.68 130.09
N THR A 324 39.22 -39.35 129.93
CA THR A 324 39.99 -38.46 130.82
C THR A 324 39.18 -37.90 132.00
N GLU A 325 37.86 -38.12 132.03
CA GLU A 325 36.96 -37.69 133.12
C GLU A 325 36.56 -38.82 134.09
N LYS A 326 37.25 -39.97 134.05
CA LYS A 326 37.10 -41.06 135.02
C LYS A 326 38.39 -41.28 135.81
#